data_AF-A0A7V4BM31-F1
#
_entry.id   AF-A0A7V4BM31-F1
#
_cell.length_a   1.000
_cell.length_b   1.000
_cell.length_c   1.000
_cell.angle_alpha   90.00
_cell.angle_beta   90.00
_cell.angle_gamma   90.00
#
_symmetry.space_group_name_H-M   'P 1'
#
loop_
_entity.id
_entity.type
_entity.pdbx_description
1 polymer ?
#
loop_
_entity_poly.entity_id
_entity_poly.type
_entity_poly.pdbx_seq_one_letter_code
_entity_poly.pdbx_strand_id
1 'polypeptide(L)'
;MENDNSNINELILRIRNLERELSKARKIQKALIERIERSHSIDENEYGLFETNALLNEILEKKNIEFQSIYSELLHFAEEKKTYENTLKAREERLYAVINSLDDIVWSASYPELDLLFTNQSIEKIFEFPAEDFRKYPQ
;
A
#
# COMPACT_ATOMS: atom_id res chain seq x y z
N MET A 1 2.86 12.77 -16.00
CA MET A 1 3.79 13.54 -15.14
C MET A 1 3.07 14.50 -14.18
N GLU A 2 1.82 14.91 -14.42
CA GLU A 2 1.08 15.77 -13.48
C GLU A 2 0.54 15.03 -12.23
N ASN A 3 0.20 13.75 -12.35
CA ASN A 3 -0.43 12.98 -11.26
C ASN A 3 0.55 12.64 -10.10
N ASP A 4 1.81 12.29 -10.43
CA ASP A 4 2.86 12.05 -9.41
C ASP A 4 3.23 13.33 -8.65
N ASN A 5 3.25 14.47 -9.35
CA ASN A 5 3.52 15.76 -8.70
C ASN A 5 2.40 16.17 -7.74
N SER A 6 1.14 15.83 -8.03
CA SER A 6 0.02 16.07 -7.11
C SER A 6 0.16 15.25 -5.82
N ASN A 7 0.54 13.97 -5.94
CA ASN A 7 0.70 13.07 -4.80
C ASN A 7 1.93 13.44 -3.94
N ILE A 8 3.04 13.85 -4.57
CA ILE A 8 4.22 14.37 -3.87
C ILE A 8 3.88 15.66 -3.10
N ASN A 9 3.11 16.56 -3.69
CA ASN A 9 2.69 17.80 -3.01
C ASN A 9 1.78 17.52 -1.81
N GLU A 10 0.89 16.52 -1.91
CA GLU A 10 0.03 16.10 -0.79
C GLU A 10 0.86 15.51 0.36
N LEU A 11 1.84 14.66 0.06
CA LEU A 11 2.76 14.10 1.05
C LEU A 11 3.60 15.19 1.74
N ILE A 12 4.09 16.18 0.99
CA ILE A 12 4.81 17.34 1.56
C ILE A 12 3.89 18.14 2.51
N LEU A 13 2.62 18.32 2.14
CA LEU A 13 1.64 19.00 2.98
C LEU A 13 1.40 18.23 4.28
N ARG A 14 1.28 16.90 4.20
CA ARG A 14 1.10 16.01 5.34
C ARG A 14 2.29 16.03 6.28
N ILE A 15 3.51 15.96 5.74
CA ILE A 15 4.76 16.03 6.51
C ILE A 15 4.83 17.35 7.27
N ARG A 16 4.55 18.49 6.62
CA ARG A 16 4.53 19.80 7.31
C ARG A 16 3.51 19.86 8.43
N ASN A 17 2.34 19.24 8.26
CA ASN A 17 1.32 19.25 9.30
C ASN A 17 1.76 18.40 10.50
N LEU A 18 2.33 17.22 10.25
CA LEU A 18 2.90 16.35 11.28
C LEU A 18 4.05 17.03 12.02
N GLU A 19 4.95 17.72 11.33
CA GLU A 19 6.03 18.51 11.96
C GLU A 19 5.46 19.61 12.88
N ARG A 20 4.35 20.23 12.48
CA ARG A 20 3.68 21.26 13.27
C ARG A 20 3.03 20.68 14.52
N GLU A 21 2.39 19.52 14.43
CA GLU A 21 1.82 18.81 15.57
C GLU A 21 2.91 18.32 16.54
N LEU A 22 4.00 17.77 16.00
CA LEU A 22 5.16 17.35 16.78
C LEU A 22 5.79 18.52 17.55
N SER A 23 5.90 19.69 16.91
CA SER A 23 6.40 20.92 17.55
C SER A 23 5.50 21.40 18.70
N LYS A 24 4.17 21.32 18.52
CA LYS A 24 3.20 21.63 19.60
C LYS A 24 3.33 20.65 20.76
N ALA A 25 3.39 19.35 20.48
CA ALA A 25 3.55 18.32 21.50
C ALA A 25 4.86 18.50 22.29
N ARG A 26 5.97 18.81 21.63
CA ARG A 26 7.26 19.11 22.28
C ARG A 26 7.21 20.35 23.17
N LYS A 27 6.49 21.41 22.76
CA LYS A 27 6.30 22.61 23.60
C LYS A 27 5.49 22.30 24.86
N ILE A 28 4.44 21.50 24.74
CA ILE A 28 3.64 21.05 25.88
C ILE A 28 4.50 20.21 26.82
N GLN A 29 5.26 19.26 26.28
CA GLN A 29 6.18 18.43 27.07
C GLN A 29 7.21 19.27 27.81
N LYS A 30 7.86 20.23 27.14
CA LYS A 30 8.83 21.14 27.78
C LYS A 30 8.19 21.97 28.90
N ALA A 31 6.99 22.50 28.68
CA ALA A 31 6.28 23.27 29.69
C ALA A 31 5.88 22.41 30.91
N LEU A 32 5.54 21.14 30.70
CA LEU A 32 5.27 20.20 31.79
C LEU A 32 6.55 19.89 32.59
N ILE A 33 7.69 19.65 31.92
CA ILE A 33 8.98 19.42 32.57
C ILE A 33 9.40 20.64 33.40
N GLU A 34 9.35 21.85 32.82
CA GLU A 34 9.68 23.08 33.55
C GLU A 34 8.74 23.34 34.74
N ARG A 35 7.49 22.86 34.67
CA ARG A 35 6.53 22.95 35.77
C ARG A 35 6.87 21.95 36.88
N ILE A 36 7.26 20.73 36.52
CA ILE A 36 7.70 19.67 37.45
C ILE A 36 8.97 20.11 38.21
N GLU A 37 9.93 20.71 37.51
CA GLU A 37 11.18 21.22 38.12
C GLU A 37 10.94 22.37 39.10
N ARG A 38 9.91 23.20 38.87
CA ARG A 38 9.58 24.36 39.72
C ARG A 38 8.74 24.01 40.95
N SER A 39 8.14 22.82 41.04
CA SER A 39 7.14 22.47 42.06
C SER A 39 7.60 21.48 43.13
N HIS A 40 8.87 21.54 43.55
CA HIS A 40 9.38 20.76 44.70
C HIS A 40 8.81 21.24 46.06
N SER A 41 7.55 20.89 46.35
CA SER A 41 6.96 20.80 47.70
C SER A 41 6.14 19.50 47.76
N ILE A 42 6.41 18.66 48.77
CA ILE A 42 6.45 17.20 48.61
C ILE A 42 5.11 16.44 48.78
N ASP A 43 4.04 17.00 49.35
CA ASP A 43 2.86 16.18 49.72
C ASP A 43 1.66 16.20 48.75
N GLU A 44 1.40 17.27 47.99
CA GLU A 44 0.32 17.30 46.98
C GLU A 44 0.76 16.73 45.62
N ASN A 45 2.07 16.58 45.40
CA ASN A 45 2.67 16.25 44.10
C ASN A 45 2.68 14.73 43.79
N GLU A 46 2.64 13.88 44.82
CA GLU A 46 2.66 12.42 44.64
C GLU A 46 1.35 11.90 44.04
N TYR A 47 0.21 12.49 44.44
CA TYR A 47 -1.11 12.17 43.88
C TYR A 47 -1.28 12.64 42.44
N GLY A 48 -0.86 13.87 42.11
CA GLY A 48 -0.92 14.37 40.73
C GLY A 48 0.00 13.61 39.77
N LEU A 49 1.18 13.19 40.25
CA LEU A 49 2.09 12.33 39.50
C LEU A 49 1.50 10.92 39.30
N PHE A 50 0.81 10.38 40.30
CA PHE A 50 0.12 9.09 40.18
C PHE A 50 -1.04 9.15 39.18
N GLU A 51 -1.91 10.16 39.26
CA GLU A 51 -3.04 10.33 38.32
C GLU A 51 -2.56 10.48 36.87
N THR A 52 -1.51 11.27 36.65
CA THR A 52 -0.94 11.47 35.31
C THR A 52 -0.31 10.20 34.76
N ASN A 53 0.40 9.43 35.58
CA ASN A 53 0.95 8.14 35.17
C ASN A 53 -0.14 7.10 34.89
N ALA A 54 -1.20 7.05 35.71
CA ALA A 54 -2.33 6.16 35.49
C ALA A 54 -3.03 6.47 34.15
N LEU A 55 -3.29 7.76 33.88
CA LEU A 55 -3.89 8.20 32.62
C LEU A 55 -2.97 7.91 31.41
N LEU A 56 -1.66 8.14 31.56
CA LEU A 56 -0.69 7.85 30.51
C LEU A 56 -0.67 6.35 30.17
N ASN A 57 -0.67 5.49 31.20
CA ASN A 57 -0.71 4.04 31.01
C ASN A 57 -2.01 3.59 30.34
N GLU A 58 -3.15 4.16 30.73
CA GLU A 58 -4.43 3.87 30.09
C GLU A 58 -4.43 4.27 28.60
N ILE A 59 -3.91 5.45 28.28
CA ILE A 59 -3.77 5.90 26.89
C ILE A 59 -2.83 4.99 26.10
N LEU A 60 -1.70 4.61 26.71
CA LEU A 60 -0.71 3.75 26.10
C LEU A 60 -1.26 2.35 25.82
N GLU A 61 -2.02 1.79 26.76
CA GLU A 61 -2.70 0.51 26.61
C GLU A 61 -3.76 0.57 25.49
N LYS A 62 -4.62 1.59 25.51
CA LYS A 62 -5.61 1.81 24.44
C LYS A 62 -4.95 1.93 23.07
N LYS A 63 -3.86 2.71 22.98
CA LYS A 63 -3.12 2.87 21.72
C LYS A 63 -2.45 1.58 21.30
N ASN A 64 -1.92 0.80 22.23
CA ASN A 64 -1.32 -0.48 21.91
C ASN A 64 -2.35 -1.47 21.35
N ILE A 65 -3.56 -1.53 21.92
CA ILE A 65 -4.66 -2.35 21.41
C ILE A 65 -5.07 -1.90 20.00
N GLU A 66 -5.23 -0.59 19.79
CA GLU A 66 -5.54 -0.03 18.46
C GLU A 66 -4.47 -0.38 17.42
N PHE A 67 -3.19 -0.23 17.77
CA PHE A 67 -2.07 -0.61 16.91
C PHE A 67 -2.08 -2.11 16.58
N GLN A 68 -2.33 -2.96 17.57
CA GLN A 68 -2.41 -4.41 17.35
C GLN A 68 -3.57 -4.79 16.43
N SER A 69 -4.74 -4.16 16.60
CA SER A 69 -5.89 -4.37 15.72
C SER A 69 -5.56 -4.01 14.27
N ILE A 70 -5.06 -2.79 14.06
CA ILE A 70 -4.71 -2.31 12.72
C ILE A 70 -3.63 -3.19 12.08
N TYR A 71 -2.64 -3.62 12.86
CA TYR A 71 -1.58 -4.49 12.37
C TYR A 71 -2.11 -5.86 11.94
N SER A 72 -3.03 -6.44 12.72
CA SER A 72 -3.68 -7.71 12.37
C SER A 72 -4.52 -7.59 11.10
N GLU A 73 -5.28 -6.51 10.95
CA GLU A 73 -6.08 -6.24 9.75
C GLU A 73 -5.20 -6.07 8.51
N LEU A 74 -4.10 -5.31 8.64
CA LEU A 74 -3.14 -5.09 7.55
C LEU A 74 -2.49 -6.40 7.11
N LEU A 75 -2.08 -7.26 8.06
CA LEU A 75 -1.53 -8.57 7.76
C LEU A 75 -2.53 -9.45 7.03
N HIS A 76 -3.77 -9.49 7.51
CA HIS A 76 -4.83 -10.25 6.86
C HIS A 76 -5.06 -9.79 5.42
N PHE A 77 -5.19 -8.48 5.20
CA PHE A 77 -5.37 -7.90 3.87
C PHE A 77 -4.18 -8.21 2.94
N ALA A 78 -2.95 -8.17 3.45
CA ALA A 78 -1.76 -8.51 2.67
C ALA A 78 -1.75 -9.99 2.24
N GLU A 79 -2.18 -10.89 3.12
CA GLU A 79 -2.29 -12.31 2.83
C GLU A 79 -3.40 -12.58 1.81
N GLU A 80 -4.58 -12.00 1.99
CA GLU A 80 -5.68 -12.10 1.02
C GLU A 80 -5.25 -11.61 -0.36
N LYS A 81 -4.65 -10.41 -0.44
CA LYS A 81 -4.12 -9.87 -1.70
C LYS A 81 -3.19 -10.85 -2.40
N LYS A 82 -2.23 -11.44 -1.66
CA LYS A 82 -1.29 -12.42 -2.20
C LYS A 82 -2.01 -13.65 -2.73
N THR A 83 -3.04 -14.14 -2.03
CA THR A 83 -3.83 -15.29 -2.50
C THR A 83 -4.61 -14.98 -3.77
N TYR A 84 -5.18 -13.77 -3.88
CA TYR A 84 -5.84 -13.32 -5.11
C TYR A 84 -4.87 -13.18 -6.28
N GLU A 85 -3.69 -12.59 -6.07
CA GLU A 85 -2.65 -12.48 -7.10
C GLU A 85 -2.20 -13.86 -7.60
N ASN A 86 -1.95 -14.81 -6.69
CA ASN A 86 -1.59 -16.18 -7.07
C ASN A 86 -2.71 -16.87 -7.83
N THR A 87 -3.97 -16.69 -7.40
CA THR A 87 -5.14 -17.27 -8.07
C THR A 87 -5.33 -16.67 -9.46
N LEU A 88 -5.14 -15.37 -9.60
CA LEU A 88 -5.23 -14.67 -10.87
C LEU A 88 -4.15 -15.18 -11.83
N LYS A 89 -2.90 -15.25 -11.37
CA LYS A 89 -1.79 -15.78 -12.15
C LYS A 89 -2.03 -17.23 -12.60
N ALA A 90 -2.48 -18.09 -11.70
CA ALA A 90 -2.79 -19.48 -12.05
C ALA A 90 -3.94 -19.60 -13.07
N ARG A 91 -4.93 -18.70 -13.00
CA ARG A 91 -6.01 -18.63 -13.99
C ARG A 91 -5.52 -18.10 -15.34
N GLU A 92 -4.68 -17.08 -15.34
CA GLU A 92 -4.05 -16.56 -16.55
C GLU A 92 -3.21 -17.65 -17.24
N GLU A 93 -2.32 -18.32 -16.51
CA GLU A 93 -1.51 -19.43 -17.03
C GLU A 93 -2.39 -20.54 -17.63
N ARG A 94 -3.49 -20.88 -16.95
CA ARG A 94 -4.45 -21.86 -17.48
C ARG A 94 -5.14 -21.37 -18.74
N LEU A 95 -5.54 -20.09 -18.82
CA LEU A 95 -6.14 -19.51 -20.02
C LEU A 95 -5.16 -19.51 -21.19
N TYR A 96 -3.90 -19.11 -20.96
CA TYR A 96 -2.84 -19.18 -21.97
C TYR A 96 -2.62 -20.61 -22.45
N ALA A 97 -2.59 -21.60 -21.53
CA ALA A 97 -2.46 -23.00 -21.90
C ALA A 97 -3.64 -23.48 -22.77
N VAL A 98 -4.88 -23.11 -22.42
CA VAL A 98 -6.06 -23.46 -23.22
C VAL A 98 -5.99 -22.80 -24.60
N ILE A 99 -5.73 -21.49 -24.67
CA ILE A 99 -5.68 -20.75 -25.93
C ILE A 99 -4.56 -21.25 -26.84
N ASN A 100 -3.40 -21.61 -26.28
CA ASN A 100 -2.29 -22.18 -27.05
C ASN A 100 -2.49 -23.67 -27.41
N SER A 101 -3.44 -24.35 -26.78
CA SER A 101 -3.81 -25.73 -27.15
C SER A 101 -4.79 -25.80 -28.33
N LEU A 102 -5.45 -24.69 -28.68
CA LEU A 102 -6.34 -24.63 -29.83
C LEU A 102 -5.55 -24.66 -31.13
N ASP A 103 -5.95 -25.48 -32.10
CA ASP A 103 -5.29 -25.54 -33.41
C ASP A 103 -5.58 -24.30 -34.27
N ASP A 104 -6.70 -23.61 -34.01
CA ASP A 104 -7.08 -22.37 -34.69
C ASP A 104 -6.26 -21.17 -34.22
N ILE A 105 -6.13 -20.18 -35.10
CA ILE A 105 -5.46 -18.91 -34.77
C ILE A 105 -6.41 -18.03 -33.97
N VAL A 106 -5.98 -17.68 -32.76
CA VAL A 106 -6.67 -16.73 -31.90
C VAL A 106 -5.82 -15.49 -31.77
N TRP A 107 -6.39 -14.34 -32.12
CA TRP A 107 -5.72 -13.05 -32.02
C TRP A 107 -6.65 -11.98 -31.44
N SER A 108 -6.06 -10.96 -30.83
CA SER A 108 -6.78 -9.77 -30.38
C SER A 108 -6.02 -8.51 -30.78
N ALA A 109 -6.76 -7.44 -31.04
CA ALA A 109 -6.21 -6.14 -31.44
C ALA A 109 -6.92 -4.99 -30.72
N SER A 110 -6.24 -3.85 -30.64
CA SER A 110 -6.83 -2.60 -30.15
C SER A 110 -7.83 -2.05 -31.18
N TYR A 111 -8.75 -1.20 -30.74
CA TYR A 111 -9.60 -0.41 -31.62
C TYR A 111 -9.57 1.05 -31.15
N PRO A 112 -9.44 2.05 -32.04
CA PRO A 112 -9.50 1.97 -33.51
C PRO A 112 -8.18 1.64 -34.23
N GLU A 113 -7.03 1.62 -33.54
CA GLU A 113 -5.71 1.56 -34.17
C GLU A 113 -5.37 0.18 -34.77
N LEU A 114 -6.13 -0.88 -34.44
CA LEU A 114 -5.92 -2.26 -34.90
C LEU A 114 -4.51 -2.82 -34.56
N ASP A 115 -3.90 -2.33 -33.47
CA ASP A 115 -2.62 -2.83 -33.00
C ASP A 115 -2.80 -4.25 -32.46
N LEU A 116 -2.04 -5.21 -32.99
CA LEU A 116 -2.11 -6.61 -32.58
C LEU A 116 -1.57 -6.77 -31.15
N LEU A 117 -2.46 -7.07 -30.19
CA LEU A 117 -2.15 -7.18 -28.77
C LEU A 117 -1.72 -8.59 -28.37
N PHE A 118 -2.33 -9.60 -28.99
CA PHE A 118 -2.08 -11.00 -28.65
C PHE A 118 -2.27 -11.89 -29.87
N THR A 119 -1.47 -12.96 -29.93
CA THR A 119 -1.66 -14.11 -30.82
C THR A 119 -1.33 -15.38 -30.04
N ASN A 120 -2.03 -16.48 -30.33
CA ASN A 120 -1.68 -17.79 -29.79
C ASN A 120 -0.56 -18.45 -30.61
N GLN A 121 0.02 -19.55 -30.08
CA GLN A 121 1.14 -20.25 -30.71
C GLN A 121 0.79 -20.90 -32.06
N SER A 122 -0.50 -21.10 -32.36
CA SER A 122 -0.95 -21.74 -33.60
C SER A 122 -0.63 -20.94 -34.86
N ILE A 123 -0.37 -19.63 -34.72
CA ILE A 123 0.18 -18.81 -35.81
C ILE A 123 1.51 -19.38 -36.34
N GLU A 124 2.37 -19.89 -35.46
CA GLU A 124 3.69 -20.43 -35.83
C GLU A 124 3.57 -21.75 -36.57
N LYS A 125 2.58 -22.57 -36.20
CA LYS A 125 2.33 -23.86 -36.85
C LYS A 125 1.72 -23.70 -38.24
N ILE A 126 0.86 -22.70 -38.42
CA ILE A 126 0.11 -22.51 -39.67
C ILE A 126 0.89 -21.66 -40.67
N PHE A 127 1.56 -20.60 -40.20
CA PHE A 127 2.30 -19.68 -41.06
C PHE A 127 3.81 -19.95 -41.10
N GLU A 128 4.34 -20.88 -40.29
CA GLU A 128 5.78 -21.18 -40.20
C GLU A 128 6.67 -19.98 -39.83
N PHE A 129 6.08 -18.90 -39.31
CA PHE A 129 6.77 -17.70 -38.83
C PHE A 129 6.65 -17.55 -37.31
N PRO A 130 7.66 -17.00 -36.61
CA PRO A 130 7.58 -16.74 -35.18
C PRO A 130 6.44 -15.79 -34.83
N ALA A 131 5.68 -16.08 -33.77
CA ALA A 131 4.54 -15.27 -33.34
C ALA A 131 4.95 -13.81 -32.98
N GLU A 132 6.20 -13.62 -32.56
CA GLU A 132 6.75 -12.29 -32.29
C GLU A 132 6.95 -11.44 -33.54
N ASP A 133 7.25 -12.06 -34.69
CA ASP A 133 7.49 -11.34 -35.94
C ASP A 133 6.18 -11.00 -36.64
N PHE A 134 5.13 -11.82 -36.45
CA PHE A 134 3.78 -11.52 -36.93
C PHE A 134 3.22 -10.23 -36.31
N ARG A 135 3.56 -9.92 -35.05
CA ARG A 135 3.18 -8.66 -34.38
C ARG A 135 3.80 -7.41 -35.01
N LYS A 136 4.92 -7.52 -35.74
CA LYS A 136 5.60 -6.39 -36.36
C LYS A 136 5.14 -6.11 -37.79
N TYR A 137 4.55 -7.11 -38.46
CA TYR A 137 4.09 -7.03 -39.85
C TYR A 137 2.77 -7.81 -40.03
N PRO A 138 1.64 -7.32 -39.50
CA PRO A 138 0.34 -7.85 -39.89
C PRO A 138 0.14 -7.58 -41.39
N GLN A 139 -0.04 -8.63 -42.20
CA GLN A 139 -0.37 -8.49 -43.63
C GLN A 139 -1.82 -8.08 -43.85
#